data_AF-W9GAY3-F1
#
_entry.id   AF-W9GAY3-F1
#
_cell.length_a   1.000
_cell.length_b   1.000
_cell.length_c   1.000
_cell.angle_alpha   90.00
_cell.angle_beta   90.00
_cell.angle_gamma   90.00
#
_symmetry.space_group_name_H-M   'P 1'
#
loop_
_entity.id
_entity.type
_entity.pdbx_description
1 polymer ?
#
loop_
_entity_poly.entity_id
_entity_poly.type
_entity_poly.pdbx_seq_one_letter_code
_entity_poly.pdbx_strand_id
1 'polypeptide(L)'
;MGWSRLTFLREPAVPLLVLATAVMVTRGYAADILLCVGTLALVVREGLRWRGRTADATPAPLRWRSVAGGCAIATVLGVGLSLIPRTERWLDVALAAVGVLALWLSLAVGPGGDGHLDDAPEPVPASPPRWWVWLGIGALLVLIELVSFLSQSDARTDNPDRPTISTLLEPTLAAGVPRAAGLTLWLLAGWWLVRRTRAWSGSRAGAP
;
A
#
# COMPACT_ATOMS: atom_id res chain seq x y z
N MET A 1 -29.68 9.51 -2.06
CA MET A 1 -28.39 8.79 -1.87
C MET A 1 -27.89 8.35 -3.24
N GLY A 2 -26.91 9.08 -3.76
CA GLY A 2 -26.72 9.25 -5.20
C GLY A 2 -25.87 8.19 -5.89
N TRP A 3 -26.15 8.04 -7.18
CA TRP A 3 -25.39 7.30 -8.19
C TRP A 3 -23.87 7.57 -8.16
N SER A 4 -23.46 8.69 -7.57
CA SER A 4 -22.07 9.02 -7.31
C SER A 4 -21.36 7.98 -6.44
N ARG A 5 -22.00 7.28 -5.49
CA ARG A 5 -21.31 6.23 -4.70
C ARG A 5 -20.91 5.02 -5.55
N LEU A 6 -21.67 4.70 -6.59
CA LEU A 6 -21.40 3.57 -7.48
C LEU A 6 -20.24 3.84 -8.44
N THR A 7 -19.97 5.10 -8.81
CA THR A 7 -18.78 5.45 -9.61
C THR A 7 -17.47 5.25 -8.86
N PHE A 8 -17.47 5.24 -7.52
CA PHE A 8 -16.26 4.93 -6.75
C PHE A 8 -15.85 3.46 -6.90
N LEU A 9 -16.84 2.56 -6.98
CA LEU A 9 -16.59 1.14 -7.26
C LEU A 9 -16.05 0.90 -8.68
N ARG A 10 -16.10 1.91 -9.56
CA ARG A 10 -15.45 1.86 -10.88
C ARG A 10 -13.98 2.25 -10.83
N GLU A 11 -13.45 2.69 -9.69
CA GLU A 11 -12.01 2.82 -9.54
C GLU A 11 -11.39 1.41 -9.60
N PRO A 12 -10.56 1.10 -10.60
CA PRO A 12 -10.00 -0.24 -10.84
C PRO A 12 -9.25 -0.84 -9.65
N ALA A 13 -8.70 -0.02 -8.75
CA ALA A 13 -7.98 -0.46 -7.58
C ALA A 13 -8.89 -1.18 -6.57
N VAL A 14 -10.14 -0.76 -6.43
CA VAL A 14 -11.10 -1.32 -5.48
C VAL A 14 -11.47 -2.78 -5.82
N PRO A 15 -11.95 -3.13 -7.03
CA PRO A 15 -12.25 -4.52 -7.37
C PRO A 15 -11.01 -5.40 -7.37
N LEU A 16 -9.83 -4.87 -7.73
CA LEU A 16 -8.56 -5.60 -7.63
C LEU A 16 -8.21 -5.95 -6.18
N LEU A 17 -8.32 -5.00 -5.26
CA LEU A 17 -8.06 -5.23 -3.83
C LEU A 17 -9.11 -6.16 -3.20
N VAL A 18 -10.37 -6.08 -3.62
CA VAL A 18 -11.43 -7.02 -3.20
C VAL A 18 -11.10 -8.44 -3.69
N LEU A 19 -10.73 -8.60 -4.97
CA LEU A 19 -10.35 -9.89 -5.53
C LEU A 19 -9.12 -10.47 -4.82
N ALA A 20 -8.08 -9.65 -4.63
CA ALA A 20 -6.88 -10.03 -3.90
C ALA A 20 -7.23 -10.46 -2.46
N THR A 21 -8.09 -9.71 -1.76
CA THR A 21 -8.56 -10.07 -0.42
C THR A 21 -9.26 -11.44 -0.43
N ALA A 22 -10.16 -11.69 -1.39
CA ALA A 22 -10.86 -12.97 -1.48
C ALA A 22 -9.89 -14.14 -1.67
N VAL A 23 -8.85 -13.97 -2.50
CA VAL A 23 -7.78 -14.97 -2.70
C VAL A 23 -6.96 -15.19 -1.42
N MET A 24 -6.66 -14.13 -0.67
CA MET A 24 -5.94 -14.27 0.61
C MET A 24 -6.78 -14.98 1.68
N VAL A 25 -8.10 -14.74 1.70
CA VAL A 25 -9.03 -15.44 2.59
C VAL A 25 -9.08 -16.94 2.28
N THR A 26 -9.13 -17.33 1.01
CA THR A 26 -9.12 -18.76 0.63
C THR A 26 -7.78 -19.43 0.97
N ARG A 27 -6.67 -18.69 0.92
CA ARG A 27 -5.36 -19.18 1.34
C ARG A 27 -5.17 -19.26 2.87
N GLY A 28 -6.01 -18.58 3.66
CA GLY A 28 -5.99 -18.67 5.13
C GLY A 28 -4.84 -17.92 5.82
N TYR A 29 -4.11 -17.05 5.11
CA TYR A 29 -3.03 -16.27 5.69
C TYR A 29 -3.57 -15.00 6.36
N ALA A 30 -3.76 -15.06 7.69
CA ALA A 30 -4.35 -13.96 8.46
C ALA A 30 -3.65 -12.60 8.26
N ALA A 31 -2.31 -12.59 8.13
CA ALA A 31 -1.53 -11.38 7.89
C ALA A 31 -1.86 -10.74 6.53
N ASP A 32 -1.93 -11.54 5.47
CA ASP A 32 -2.24 -11.07 4.12
C ASP A 32 -3.67 -10.56 4.02
N ILE A 33 -4.61 -11.23 4.70
CA ILE A 33 -6.01 -10.78 4.79
C ILE A 33 -6.07 -9.40 5.46
N LEU A 34 -5.42 -9.23 6.62
CA LEU A 34 -5.38 -7.95 7.33
C LEU A 34 -4.74 -6.83 6.48
N LEU A 35 -3.66 -7.15 5.76
CA LEU A 35 -2.97 -6.20 4.89
C LEU A 35 -3.87 -5.77 3.71
N CYS A 36 -4.49 -6.72 3.02
CA CYS A 36 -5.38 -6.44 1.89
C CYS A 36 -6.63 -5.67 2.32
N VAL A 37 -7.29 -6.10 3.39
CA VAL A 37 -8.47 -5.40 3.95
C VAL A 37 -8.09 -4.01 4.43
N GLY A 38 -6.97 -3.85 5.14
CA GLY A 38 -6.49 -2.56 5.61
C GLY A 38 -6.16 -1.60 4.45
N THR A 39 -5.51 -2.11 3.41
CA THR A 39 -5.21 -1.35 2.19
C THR A 39 -6.48 -0.95 1.45
N LEU A 40 -7.43 -1.87 1.30
CA LEU A 40 -8.74 -1.60 0.71
C LEU A 40 -9.49 -0.51 1.49
N ALA A 41 -9.53 -0.61 2.82
CA ALA A 41 -10.15 0.39 3.68
C ALA A 41 -9.49 1.77 3.54
N LEU A 42 -8.16 1.83 3.41
CA LEU A 42 -7.44 3.08 3.16
C LEU A 42 -7.78 3.69 1.80
N VAL A 43 -7.79 2.88 0.72
CA VAL A 43 -8.14 3.35 -0.63
C VAL A 43 -9.57 3.85 -0.66
N VAL A 44 -10.51 3.10 -0.07
CA VAL A 44 -11.92 3.52 0.04
C VAL A 44 -12.04 4.82 0.83
N ARG A 45 -11.41 4.93 1.99
CA ARG A 45 -11.45 6.13 2.82
C ARG A 45 -10.86 7.33 2.09
N GLU A 46 -9.72 7.16 1.43
CA GLU A 46 -9.05 8.25 0.72
C GLU A 46 -9.86 8.68 -0.50
N GLY A 47 -10.40 7.74 -1.28
CA GLY A 47 -11.27 8.05 -2.40
C GLY A 47 -12.56 8.78 -2.00
N LEU A 48 -13.16 8.42 -0.87
CA LEU A 48 -14.27 9.17 -0.28
C LEU A 48 -13.86 10.60 0.12
N ARG A 49 -12.62 10.79 0.61
CA ARG A 49 -12.05 12.10 0.95
C ARG A 49 -11.57 12.93 -0.24
N TRP A 50 -11.33 12.33 -1.41
CA TRP A 50 -10.84 13.04 -2.60
C TRP A 50 -11.95 13.77 -3.36
N ARG A 51 -13.20 13.37 -3.19
CA ARG A 51 -14.36 13.94 -3.90
C ARG A 51 -14.71 15.38 -3.57
N GLY A 52 -14.04 15.99 -2.59
CA GLY A 52 -14.18 17.40 -2.24
C GLY A 52 -12.88 18.21 -2.34
N ARG A 53 -11.82 17.67 -2.97
CA ARG A 53 -10.52 18.34 -3.07
C ARG A 53 -10.29 18.94 -4.45
N THR A 54 -10.12 20.25 -4.52
CA THR A 54 -9.47 20.93 -5.63
C THR A 54 -7.95 20.69 -5.58
N ALA A 55 -7.31 20.66 -6.75
CA ALA A 55 -5.95 20.13 -6.97
C ALA A 55 -4.81 21.06 -6.50
N ASP A 56 -5.11 22.16 -5.80
CA ASP A 56 -4.15 23.25 -5.58
C ASP A 56 -3.29 23.14 -4.31
N ALA A 57 -3.39 22.02 -3.58
CA ALA A 57 -2.52 21.77 -2.45
C ALA A 57 -1.07 21.51 -2.91
N THR A 58 -0.24 22.55 -2.91
CA THR A 58 1.21 22.43 -3.11
C THR A 58 1.81 21.58 -1.98
N PRO A 59 2.58 20.52 -2.30
CA PRO A 59 3.18 19.67 -1.28
C PRO A 59 4.20 20.47 -0.47
N ALA A 60 4.09 20.41 0.86
CA ALA A 60 5.05 21.03 1.76
C ALA A 60 6.49 20.57 1.43
N PRO A 61 7.50 21.45 1.52
CA PRO A 61 8.87 21.12 1.16
C PRO A 61 9.40 19.96 2.00
N LEU A 62 10.09 19.01 1.33
CA LEU A 62 10.68 17.86 2.01
C LEU A 62 11.78 18.32 2.97
N ARG A 63 11.57 18.14 4.28
CA ARG A 63 12.65 18.29 5.26
C ARG A 63 13.63 17.12 5.10
N TRP A 64 14.84 17.40 4.61
CA TRP A 64 15.87 16.38 4.33
C TRP A 64 16.15 15.47 5.55
N ARG A 65 16.11 16.04 6.77
CA ARG A 65 16.30 15.29 8.03
C ARG A 65 15.27 14.18 8.21
N SER A 66 14.02 14.40 7.83
CA SER A 66 12.96 13.38 7.88
C SER A 66 13.14 12.31 6.80
N VAL A 67 13.74 12.67 5.65
CA VAL A 67 14.11 11.70 4.61
C VAL A 67 15.21 10.79 5.14
N ALA A 68 16.33 11.38 5.56
CA ALA A 68 17.51 10.66 6.02
C ALA A 68 17.19 9.77 7.23
N GLY A 69 16.47 10.30 8.23
CA GLY A 69 16.08 9.54 9.41
C GLY A 69 15.19 8.34 9.07
N GLY A 70 14.19 8.52 8.20
CA GLY A 70 13.35 7.40 7.79
C GLY A 70 14.07 6.38 6.92
N CYS A 71 15.02 6.80 6.08
CA CYS A 71 15.87 5.88 5.34
C CYS A 71 16.76 5.06 6.28
N ALA A 72 17.40 5.70 7.27
CA ALA A 72 18.21 5.00 8.25
C ALA A 72 17.39 3.99 9.05
N ILE A 73 16.21 4.37 9.54
CA ILE A 73 15.31 3.48 10.28
C ILE A 73 14.86 2.30 9.41
N ALA A 74 14.44 2.56 8.16
CA ALA A 74 14.01 1.51 7.24
C ALA A 74 15.14 0.52 6.93
N THR A 75 16.37 1.00 6.73
CA THR A 75 17.54 0.13 6.51
C THR A 75 17.88 -0.69 7.75
N VAL A 76 17.94 -0.07 8.94
CA VAL A 76 18.25 -0.79 10.19
C VAL A 76 17.19 -1.85 10.48
N LEU A 77 15.91 -1.52 10.35
CA LEU A 77 14.82 -2.49 10.52
C LEU A 77 14.85 -3.56 9.43
N GLY A 78 15.06 -3.20 8.17
CA GLY A 78 15.10 -4.16 7.06
C GLY A 78 16.23 -5.18 7.20
N VAL A 79 17.42 -4.73 7.60
CA VAL A 79 18.56 -5.60 7.92
C VAL A 79 18.29 -6.41 9.20
N GLY A 80 17.80 -5.78 10.27
CA GLY A 80 17.50 -6.50 11.51
C GLY A 80 16.47 -7.62 11.33
N LEU A 81 15.41 -7.37 10.56
CA LEU A 81 14.37 -8.34 10.24
C LEU A 81 14.85 -9.44 9.27
N SER A 82 15.86 -9.17 8.43
CA SER A 82 16.40 -10.21 7.54
C SER A 82 17.23 -11.26 8.28
N LEU A 83 17.74 -10.93 9.48
CA LEU A 83 18.47 -11.85 10.35
C LEU A 83 17.54 -12.85 11.06
N ILE A 84 16.24 -12.57 11.14
CA ILE A 84 15.25 -13.46 11.77
C ILE A 84 14.93 -14.60 10.79
N PRO A 85 15.05 -15.89 11.16
CA PRO A 85 14.68 -16.99 10.27
C PRO A 85 13.21 -16.88 9.83
N ARG A 86 12.93 -17.18 8.56
CA ARG A 86 11.58 -17.03 7.99
C ARG A 86 10.54 -17.94 8.66
N THR A 87 10.99 -19.06 9.20
CA THR A 87 10.14 -20.02 9.92
C THR A 87 9.65 -19.50 11.28
N GLU A 88 10.23 -18.40 11.78
CA GLU A 88 9.87 -17.83 13.07
C GLU A 88 8.63 -16.95 12.95
N ARG A 89 7.56 -17.29 13.70
CA ARG A 89 6.31 -16.51 13.77
C ARG A 89 6.52 -15.05 14.18
N TRP A 90 7.64 -14.76 14.87
CA TRP A 90 8.00 -13.40 15.28
C TRP A 90 8.24 -12.46 14.12
N LEU A 91 8.71 -12.96 12.97
CA LEU A 91 8.88 -12.16 11.77
C LEU A 91 7.52 -11.62 11.28
N ASP A 92 6.52 -12.49 11.19
CA ASP A 92 5.17 -12.13 10.75
C ASP A 92 4.56 -11.09 11.68
N VAL A 93 4.73 -11.27 12.99
CA VAL A 93 4.27 -10.32 14.01
C VAL A 93 4.98 -8.97 13.86
N ALA A 94 6.30 -8.96 13.64
CA ALA A 94 7.05 -7.72 13.49
C ALA A 94 6.65 -6.96 12.22
N LEU A 95 6.49 -7.65 11.08
CA LEU A 95 6.03 -7.06 9.83
C LEU A 95 4.59 -6.52 9.96
N ALA A 96 3.71 -7.29 10.61
CA ALA A 96 2.35 -6.87 10.90
C ALA A 96 2.32 -5.62 11.80
N ALA A 97 3.15 -5.58 12.85
CA ALA A 97 3.24 -4.43 13.75
C ALA A 97 3.71 -3.16 13.02
N VAL A 98 4.70 -3.28 12.12
CA VAL A 98 5.16 -2.16 11.29
C VAL A 98 4.05 -1.70 10.33
N GLY A 99 3.34 -2.63 9.70
CA GLY A 99 2.20 -2.33 8.83
C GLY A 99 1.07 -1.62 9.58
N VAL A 100 0.69 -2.12 10.76
CA VAL A 100 -0.32 -1.53 11.63
C VAL A 100 0.10 -0.14 12.10
N LEU A 101 1.37 0.05 12.47
CA LEU A 101 1.89 1.36 12.83
C LEU A 101 1.83 2.33 11.65
N ALA A 102 2.26 1.93 10.45
CA ALA A 102 2.18 2.77 9.25
C ALA A 102 0.73 3.14 8.90
N LEU A 103 -0.18 2.18 9.02
CA LEU A 103 -1.62 2.38 8.88
C LEU A 103 -2.13 3.39 9.91
N TRP A 104 -1.87 3.16 11.20
CA TRP A 104 -2.28 4.07 12.28
C TRP A 104 -1.73 5.47 12.07
N LEU A 105 -0.44 5.63 11.74
CA LEU A 105 0.19 6.91 11.45
C LEU A 105 -0.42 7.64 10.24
N SER A 106 -1.03 6.91 9.31
CA SER A 106 -1.79 7.43 8.16
C SER A 106 -3.24 7.73 8.50
N LEU A 107 -3.81 7.01 9.48
CA LEU A 107 -5.18 7.22 9.94
C LEU A 107 -5.30 8.38 10.93
N ALA A 108 -4.35 8.50 11.85
CA ALA A 108 -4.29 9.48 12.94
C ALA A 108 -4.14 10.93 12.45
N VAL A 109 -3.83 11.11 11.16
CA VAL A 109 -3.88 12.42 10.52
C VAL A 109 -5.35 12.77 10.28
N GLY A 110 -5.92 13.49 11.26
CA GLY A 110 -7.30 13.92 11.28
C GLY A 110 -7.65 14.86 10.12
N PRO A 111 -8.94 15.00 9.78
CA PRO A 111 -9.40 16.02 8.85
C PRO A 111 -9.13 17.40 9.45
N GLY A 112 -8.04 18.02 9.01
CA GLY A 112 -7.75 19.41 9.35
C GLY A 112 -8.64 20.34 8.52
N GLY A 113 -9.47 21.12 9.22
CA GLY A 113 -10.01 22.42 8.80
C GLY A 113 -11.26 22.38 7.93
N ASP A 114 -12.39 22.77 8.50
CA ASP A 114 -13.63 23.16 7.82
C ASP A 114 -13.43 24.54 7.14
N GLY A 115 -12.50 24.61 6.19
CA GLY A 115 -12.28 25.80 5.36
C GLY A 115 -13.39 25.91 4.32
N HIS A 116 -14.16 27.00 4.43
CA HIS A 116 -15.27 27.41 3.57
C HIS A 116 -14.92 27.32 2.06
N LEU A 117 -15.77 26.63 1.29
CA LEU A 117 -15.49 26.11 -0.06
C LEU A 117 -15.99 27.02 -1.21
N ASP A 118 -16.31 28.29 -0.96
CA ASP A 118 -17.09 29.08 -1.93
C ASP A 118 -16.26 29.86 -2.98
N ASP A 119 -14.93 29.90 -2.94
CA ASP A 119 -14.12 30.74 -3.85
C ASP A 119 -12.93 30.02 -4.56
N ALA A 120 -13.04 28.72 -4.88
CA ALA A 120 -11.95 28.01 -5.58
C ALA A 120 -11.96 28.25 -7.12
N PRO A 121 -10.84 28.64 -7.74
CA PRO A 121 -10.71 28.78 -9.20
C PRO A 121 -10.96 27.47 -9.96
N GLU A 122 -11.39 27.59 -11.23
CA GLU A 122 -11.65 26.44 -12.10
C GLU A 122 -10.42 25.51 -12.23
N PRO A 123 -10.60 24.18 -12.07
CA PRO A 123 -9.49 23.23 -12.10
C PRO A 123 -8.88 23.12 -13.51
N VAL A 124 -7.58 23.39 -13.61
CA VAL A 124 -6.79 23.10 -14.82
C VAL A 124 -6.77 21.59 -15.07
N PRO A 125 -6.99 21.10 -16.31
CA PRO A 125 -6.98 19.68 -16.60
C PRO A 125 -5.59 19.08 -16.32
N ALA A 126 -5.50 18.31 -15.24
CA ALA A 126 -4.31 17.53 -14.93
C ALA A 126 -4.07 16.48 -16.02
N SER A 127 -2.82 16.31 -16.45
CA SER A 127 -2.44 15.24 -17.39
C SER A 127 -3.00 13.89 -16.93
N PRO A 128 -3.50 13.05 -17.86
CA PRO A 128 -4.10 11.77 -17.51
C PRO A 128 -3.11 10.98 -16.65
N PRO A 129 -3.48 10.64 -15.41
CA PRO A 129 -2.46 10.25 -14.48
C PRO A 129 -1.96 8.84 -14.88
N ARG A 130 -0.63 8.66 -14.93
CA ARG A 130 0.05 7.42 -15.38
C ARG A 130 -0.12 6.23 -14.43
N TRP A 131 -0.95 6.36 -13.39
CA TRP A 131 -1.25 5.29 -12.42
C TRP A 131 -1.93 4.08 -13.06
N TRP A 132 -2.67 4.26 -14.16
CA TRP A 132 -3.31 3.15 -14.89
C TRP A 132 -2.30 2.10 -15.38
N VAL A 133 -1.08 2.51 -15.76
CA VAL A 133 -0.02 1.58 -16.17
C VAL A 133 0.38 0.71 -14.99
N TRP A 134 0.59 1.31 -13.82
CA TRP A 134 0.96 0.59 -12.60
C TRP A 134 -0.16 -0.33 -12.11
N LEU A 135 -1.42 0.10 -12.24
CA LEU A 135 -2.55 -0.78 -11.98
C LEU A 135 -2.67 -1.92 -12.96
N GLY A 136 -2.43 -1.68 -14.25
CA GLY A 136 -2.40 -2.74 -15.26
C GLY A 136 -1.33 -3.79 -14.93
N ILE A 137 -0.12 -3.34 -14.57
CA ILE A 137 0.97 -4.22 -14.13
C ILE A 137 0.57 -4.98 -12.85
N GLY A 138 0.05 -4.30 -11.84
CA GLY A 138 -0.39 -4.93 -10.59
C GLY A 138 -1.50 -5.96 -10.82
N ALA A 139 -2.49 -5.63 -11.63
CA ALA A 139 -3.57 -6.52 -12.03
C ALA A 139 -3.05 -7.75 -12.76
N LEU A 140 -2.14 -7.56 -13.72
CA LEU A 140 -1.53 -8.65 -14.46
C LEU A 140 -0.75 -9.59 -13.54
N LEU A 141 0.07 -9.05 -12.62
CA LEU A 141 0.81 -9.86 -11.65
C LEU A 141 -0.12 -10.64 -10.72
N VAL A 142 -1.21 -10.02 -10.24
CA VAL A 142 -2.22 -10.70 -9.41
C VAL A 142 -2.94 -11.80 -10.20
N LEU A 143 -3.28 -11.56 -11.47
CA LEU A 143 -3.89 -12.57 -12.33
C LEU A 143 -2.95 -13.73 -12.63
N ILE A 144 -1.66 -13.45 -12.90
CA ILE A 144 -0.65 -14.49 -13.07
C ILE A 144 -0.56 -15.33 -11.79
N GLU A 145 -0.45 -14.69 -10.62
CA GLU A 145 -0.37 -15.40 -9.35
C GLU A 145 -1.62 -16.25 -9.08
N LEU A 146 -2.80 -15.73 -9.39
CA LEU A 146 -4.08 -16.42 -9.23
C LEU A 146 -4.21 -17.61 -10.19
N VAL A 147 -3.86 -17.44 -11.46
CA VAL A 147 -3.91 -18.52 -12.46
C VAL A 147 -2.93 -19.62 -12.09
N SER A 148 -1.69 -19.27 -11.72
CA SER A 148 -0.69 -20.24 -11.24
C SER A 148 -1.21 -21.00 -10.02
N PHE A 149 -1.82 -20.30 -9.06
CA PHE A 149 -2.39 -20.90 -7.86
C PHE A 149 -3.58 -21.82 -8.14
N LEU A 150 -4.58 -21.39 -8.93
CA LEU A 150 -5.73 -22.23 -9.31
C LEU A 150 -5.33 -23.45 -10.12
N SER A 151 -4.16 -23.40 -10.73
CA SER A 151 -3.58 -24.48 -11.50
C SER A 151 -2.83 -25.50 -10.62
N GLN A 152 -2.64 -25.23 -9.32
CA GLN A 152 -2.07 -26.19 -8.37
C GLN A 152 -3.10 -27.28 -8.03
N SER A 153 -2.64 -28.51 -7.89
CA SER A 153 -3.47 -29.67 -7.52
C SER A 153 -3.92 -29.64 -6.06
N ASP A 154 -3.19 -28.93 -5.21
CA ASP A 154 -3.49 -28.70 -3.81
C ASP A 154 -3.09 -27.27 -3.44
N ALA A 155 -3.96 -26.56 -2.72
CA ALA A 155 -3.72 -25.18 -2.27
C ALA A 155 -2.64 -25.07 -1.19
N ARG A 156 -2.24 -26.19 -0.58
CA ARG A 156 -1.25 -26.24 0.51
C ARG A 156 0.11 -26.77 0.09
N THR A 157 0.21 -27.33 -1.10
CA THR A 157 1.43 -28.00 -1.56
C THR A 157 1.91 -27.34 -2.83
N ASP A 158 3.11 -26.75 -2.77
CA ASP A 158 3.71 -26.11 -3.95
C ASP A 158 3.93 -27.13 -5.06
N ASN A 159 3.45 -26.81 -6.26
CA ASN A 159 3.67 -27.61 -7.45
C ASN A 159 4.83 -27.01 -8.28
N PRO A 160 5.97 -27.70 -8.43
CA PRO A 160 7.12 -27.19 -9.17
C PRO A 160 6.85 -26.97 -10.67
N ASP A 161 5.85 -27.64 -11.24
CA ASP A 161 5.51 -27.50 -12.66
C ASP A 161 4.73 -26.21 -12.95
N ARG A 162 4.18 -25.57 -11.90
CA ARG A 162 3.36 -24.36 -12.01
C ARG A 162 3.75 -23.36 -10.91
N PRO A 163 5.00 -22.86 -10.93
CA PRO A 163 5.48 -21.98 -9.89
C PRO A 163 4.73 -20.65 -9.95
N THR A 164 4.32 -20.18 -8.78
CA THR A 164 3.84 -18.82 -8.56
C THR A 164 5.03 -17.86 -8.50
N ILE A 165 4.82 -16.56 -8.74
CA ILE A 165 5.88 -15.56 -8.62
C ILE A 165 6.45 -15.57 -7.20
N SER A 166 5.61 -15.78 -6.18
CA SER A 166 6.07 -15.97 -4.80
C SER A 166 7.03 -17.15 -4.65
N THR A 167 6.71 -18.33 -5.22
CA THR A 167 7.63 -19.48 -5.17
C THR A 167 8.94 -19.25 -5.95
N LEU A 168 8.91 -18.46 -7.03
CA LEU A 168 10.13 -18.11 -7.78
C LEU A 168 11.01 -17.12 -7.01
N LEU A 169 10.41 -16.19 -6.28
CA LEU A 169 11.13 -15.23 -5.45
C LEU A 169 11.59 -15.83 -4.12
N GLU A 170 10.97 -16.92 -3.67
CA GLU A 170 11.26 -17.58 -2.40
C GLU A 170 12.75 -17.85 -2.15
N PRO A 171 13.50 -18.49 -3.07
CA PRO A 171 14.92 -18.79 -2.84
C PRO A 171 15.75 -17.51 -2.78
N THR A 172 15.37 -16.51 -3.58
CA THR A 172 16.04 -15.21 -3.61
C THR A 172 15.82 -14.48 -2.28
N LEU A 173 14.58 -14.46 -1.78
CA LEU A 173 14.22 -13.85 -0.51
C LEU A 173 14.63 -14.68 0.71
N ALA A 174 14.99 -15.95 0.54
CA ALA A 174 15.60 -16.76 1.59
C ALA A 174 17.08 -16.39 1.81
N ALA A 175 17.77 -15.89 0.77
CA ALA A 175 19.14 -15.41 0.89
C ALA A 175 19.20 -14.08 1.67
N GLY A 176 20.15 -13.96 2.60
CA GLY A 176 20.21 -12.84 3.55
C GLY A 176 20.28 -11.45 2.90
N VAL A 177 21.08 -11.29 1.85
CA VAL A 177 21.28 -9.99 1.18
C VAL A 177 20.05 -9.55 0.37
N PRO A 178 19.50 -10.35 -0.56
CA PRO A 178 18.29 -9.94 -1.29
C PRO A 178 17.09 -9.74 -0.37
N ARG A 179 16.98 -10.54 0.71
CA ARG A 179 15.96 -10.35 1.74
C ARG A 179 16.07 -8.99 2.43
N ALA A 180 17.28 -8.62 2.87
CA ALA A 180 17.53 -7.34 3.51
C ALA A 180 17.20 -6.17 2.58
N ALA A 181 17.62 -6.26 1.31
CA ALA A 181 17.30 -5.26 0.28
C ALA A 181 15.78 -5.16 0.05
N GLY A 182 15.09 -6.28 -0.13
CA GLY A 182 13.64 -6.33 -0.33
C GLY A 182 12.87 -5.72 0.83
N LEU A 183 13.19 -6.11 2.08
CA LEU A 183 12.57 -5.57 3.29
C LEU A 183 12.84 -4.07 3.44
N THR A 184 14.08 -3.63 3.20
CA THR A 184 14.44 -2.21 3.27
C THR A 184 13.65 -1.38 2.25
N LEU A 185 13.58 -1.85 1.00
CA LEU A 185 12.82 -1.17 -0.06
C LEU A 185 11.32 -1.13 0.28
N TRP A 186 10.77 -2.21 0.82
CA TRP A 186 9.38 -2.26 1.26
C TRP A 186 9.09 -1.24 2.38
N LEU A 187 9.96 -1.18 3.39
CA LEU A 187 9.86 -0.20 4.49
C LEU A 187 10.02 1.24 3.99
N LEU A 188 10.94 1.49 3.06
CA LEU A 188 11.11 2.79 2.42
C LEU A 188 9.87 3.22 1.65
N ALA A 189 9.23 2.30 0.92
CA ALA A 189 7.99 2.57 0.21
C ALA A 189 6.85 2.90 1.18
N GLY A 190 6.70 2.14 2.28
CA GLY A 190 5.74 2.42 3.34
C GLY A 190 5.98 3.78 4.01
N TRP A 191 7.23 4.10 4.35
CA TRP A 191 7.63 5.39 4.91
C TRP A 191 7.32 6.55 3.95
N TRP A 192 7.65 6.39 2.67
CA TRP A 192 7.36 7.37 1.63
C TRP A 192 5.85 7.65 1.55
N LEU A 193 5.02 6.61 1.61
CA LEU A 193 3.57 6.74 1.59
C LEU A 193 3.05 7.51 2.81
N VAL A 194 3.48 7.14 4.03
CA VAL A 194 3.10 7.83 5.29
C VAL A 194 3.50 9.31 5.24
N ARG A 195 4.66 9.62 4.66
CA ARG A 195 5.09 11.02 4.51
C ARG A 195 4.24 11.79 3.53
N ARG A 196 3.88 11.19 2.39
CA ARG A 196 3.00 11.80 1.39
C ARG A 196 1.63 12.14 1.99
N THR A 197 1.04 11.20 2.74
CA THR A 197 -0.27 11.42 3.38
C THR A 197 -0.22 12.52 4.45
N ARG A 198 0.88 12.62 5.21
CA ARG A 198 1.10 13.68 6.20
C ARG A 198 1.34 15.06 5.58
N ALA A 199 2.19 15.14 4.55
CA ALA A 199 2.50 16.40 3.87
C ALA A 199 1.24 17.08 3.32
N TRP A 200 0.31 16.28 2.78
CA TRP A 200 -0.99 16.76 2.28
C TRP A 200 -1.98 17.20 3.35
N SER A 201 -1.73 16.87 4.61
CA SER A 201 -2.62 17.25 5.70
C SER A 201 -2.12 18.50 6.42
N GLY A 202 -0.79 18.69 6.49
CA GLY A 202 -0.19 19.90 7.04
C GLY A 202 -0.48 21.16 6.21
N SER A 203 -0.60 21.04 4.89
CA SER A 203 -0.98 22.17 4.03
C SER A 203 -2.41 22.68 4.28
N ARG A 204 -3.30 21.88 4.88
CA ARG A 204 -4.68 22.29 5.20
C ARG A 204 -4.79 23.12 6.47
N ALA A 205 -3.86 22.97 7.40
CA ALA A 205 -3.91 23.67 8.69
C ALA A 205 -3.35 25.11 8.64
N GLY A 206 -2.75 25.51 7.51
CA GLY A 206 -2.09 26.80 7.35
C GLY A 206 -2.78 27.76 6.38
N ALA A 207 -3.94 27.41 5.84
CA ALA A 207 -4.78 28.36 5.09
C ALA A 207 -5.64 29.13 6.12
N PRO A 208 -5.53 30.47 6.19
CA PRO A 208 -6.30 31.30 7.12
C PRO A 208 -7.80 31.31 6.83
#